data_AF-A0A2P4XIM5-F1
#
_entry.id   AF-A0A2P4XIM5-F1
#
_cell.length_a   1.000
_cell.length_b   1.000
_cell.length_c   1.000
_cell.angle_alpha   90.00
_cell.angle_beta   90.00
_cell.angle_gamma   90.00
#
_symmetry.space_group_name_H-M   'P 1'
#
loop_
_entity.id
_entity.type
_entity.pdbx_description
1 polymer ?
#
loop_
_entity_poly.entity_id
_entity_poly.type
_entity_poly.pdbx_seq_one_letter_code
_entity_poly.pdbx_strand_id
1 'polypeptide(L)'
;MRGVFVLVSWVVDSFWSINEFALSRAALIAGSTPVLVHRELMHADLFTVSVFQERIDPSFATLLFEMVHQNRQKIVALSTAVVAEMTTYSDSVYKIGIAKVTPVLAEMAPLRLWSSFQFPEKDAKFLSSSFSPMIFLLSTVTVFAILRKMYRCLRLDKIRQRSSVSTDTSANERAALVQRGVATNFEISTGAMLQARFGLISDYNNYVFFKGMKFASADGVYSSGYVIVNEKFLVSSKDLWAIVMIKLMRARFTNVYVYEVHGHTVKDTARLVYPTTFLWSDLWRLNVTVLL
;
A
#
# COMPACT_ATOMS: atom_id res chain seq x y z
N MET A 1 -2.79 -8.14 -1.24
CA MET A 1 -2.44 -9.57 -1.43
C MET A 1 -1.02 -9.89 -0.97
N ARG A 2 0.03 -9.27 -1.54
CA ARG A 2 1.43 -9.56 -1.15
C ARG A 2 1.74 -9.39 0.35
N GLY A 3 1.36 -8.27 0.97
CA GLY A 3 1.58 -8.06 2.41
C GLY A 3 0.83 -9.07 3.31
N VAL A 4 -0.31 -9.61 2.87
CA VAL A 4 -1.03 -10.66 3.62
C VAL A 4 -0.24 -11.97 3.58
N PHE A 5 0.35 -12.32 2.44
CA PHE A 5 1.20 -13.51 2.33
C PHE A 5 2.46 -13.40 3.19
N VAL A 6 3.06 -12.21 3.28
CA VAL A 6 4.20 -11.97 4.18
C VAL A 6 3.80 -12.18 5.64
N LEU A 7 2.65 -11.64 6.07
CA LEU A 7 2.14 -11.87 7.43
C LEU A 7 1.87 -13.35 7.72
N VAL A 8 1.28 -14.08 6.77
CA VAL A 8 1.07 -15.53 6.90
C VAL A 8 2.41 -16.27 7.00
N SER A 9 3.40 -15.88 6.19
CA SER A 9 4.75 -16.45 6.26
C SER A 9 5.37 -16.28 7.64
N TRP A 10 5.25 -15.09 8.23
CA TRP A 10 5.76 -14.83 9.59
C TRP A 10 5.03 -15.63 10.67
N VAL A 11 3.71 -15.84 10.52
CA VAL A 11 2.94 -16.67 11.46
C VAL A 11 3.38 -18.14 11.36
N VAL A 12 3.57 -18.68 10.16
CA VAL A 12 4.06 -20.06 9.94
C VAL A 12 5.47 -20.23 10.50
N ASP A 13 6.34 -19.24 10.29
CA ASP A 13 7.69 -19.17 10.83
C ASP A 13 7.73 -18.88 12.34
N SER A 14 6.58 -18.79 13.01
CA SER A 14 6.47 -18.42 14.42
C SER A 14 7.26 -17.14 14.76
N PHE A 15 7.36 -16.19 13.83
CA PHE A 15 8.12 -14.94 13.93
C PHE A 15 9.63 -15.11 14.16
N TRP A 16 10.21 -16.22 13.74
CA TRP A 16 11.64 -16.49 13.89
C TRP A 16 12.51 -15.50 13.11
N SER A 17 12.24 -15.32 11.83
CA SER A 17 12.91 -14.37 10.92
C SER A 17 12.97 -12.94 11.49
N ILE A 18 11.88 -12.48 12.12
CA ILE A 18 11.81 -11.17 12.77
C ILE A 18 12.75 -11.10 13.98
N ASN A 19 12.77 -12.16 14.80
CA ASN A 19 13.63 -12.23 15.98
C ASN A 19 15.11 -12.32 15.59
N GLU A 20 15.43 -13.12 14.58
CA GLU A 20 16.78 -13.26 14.03
C GLU A 20 17.30 -11.93 13.46
N PHE A 21 16.46 -11.21 12.71
CA PHE A 21 16.78 -9.88 12.25
C PHE A 21 17.00 -8.89 13.40
N ALA A 22 16.15 -8.93 14.44
CA ALA A 22 16.28 -8.09 15.62
C ALA A 22 17.60 -8.37 16.37
N LEU A 23 17.96 -9.64 16.52
CA LEU A 23 19.19 -10.09 17.15
C LEU A 23 20.42 -9.66 16.34
N SER A 24 20.39 -9.78 15.02
CA SER A 24 21.50 -9.31 14.16
C SER A 24 21.78 -7.81 14.36
N ARG A 25 20.73 -7.02 14.59
CA ARG A 25 20.85 -5.58 14.84
C ARG A 25 21.40 -5.29 16.24
N ALA A 26 20.89 -6.01 17.24
CA ALA A 26 21.39 -5.90 18.60
C ALA A 26 22.87 -6.28 18.70
N ALA A 27 23.28 -7.35 18.00
CA ALA A 27 24.66 -7.79 17.94
C ALA A 27 25.59 -6.72 17.34
N LEU A 28 25.16 -6.06 16.25
CA LEU A 28 25.90 -4.97 15.64
C LEU A 28 26.06 -3.76 16.58
N ILE A 29 25.07 -3.46 17.41
CA ILE A 29 25.11 -2.33 18.35
C ILE A 29 25.94 -2.67 19.59
N ALA A 30 25.81 -3.89 20.11
CA ALA A 30 26.58 -4.38 21.25
C ALA A 30 28.05 -4.66 20.90
N GLY A 31 28.40 -4.69 19.61
CA GLY A 31 29.75 -5.09 19.15
C GLY A 31 30.05 -6.57 19.38
N SER A 32 29.02 -7.41 19.48
CA SER A 32 29.16 -8.86 19.64
C SER A 32 29.27 -9.57 18.28
N THR A 33 29.41 -10.89 18.30
CA THR A 33 29.56 -11.70 17.08
C THR A 33 28.39 -11.48 16.12
N PRO A 34 28.64 -11.16 14.84
CA PRO A 34 27.58 -10.83 13.90
C PRO A 34 26.73 -12.05 13.58
N VAL A 35 25.40 -11.89 13.65
CA VAL A 35 24.44 -12.89 13.18
C VAL A 35 24.13 -12.64 11.71
N LEU A 36 24.31 -13.67 10.88
CA LEU A 36 24.12 -13.60 9.43
C LEU A 36 22.64 -13.70 9.10
N VAL A 37 22.09 -12.67 8.46
CA VAL A 37 20.68 -12.61 8.06
C VAL A 37 20.56 -12.08 6.64
N HIS A 38 19.57 -12.56 5.90
CA HIS A 38 19.21 -12.09 4.57
C HIS A 38 18.53 -10.71 4.65
N ARG A 39 19.33 -9.64 4.67
CA ARG A 39 18.86 -8.26 4.86
C ARG A 39 17.88 -7.80 3.79
N GLU A 40 18.10 -8.19 2.54
CA GLU A 40 17.25 -7.81 1.40
C GLU A 40 15.84 -8.40 1.52
N LEU A 41 15.73 -9.63 2.03
CA LEU A 41 14.44 -10.29 2.23
C LEU A 41 13.62 -9.57 3.31
N MET A 42 14.27 -9.20 4.42
CA MET A 42 13.62 -8.42 5.48
C MET A 42 13.27 -6.99 5.06
N HIS A 43 14.07 -6.35 4.19
CA HIS A 43 13.74 -5.04 3.62
C HIS A 43 12.45 -5.12 2.80
N ALA A 44 12.36 -6.10 1.89
CA ALA A 44 11.20 -6.31 1.05
C ALA A 44 9.94 -6.63 1.88
N ASP A 45 10.05 -7.50 2.88
CA ASP A 45 8.93 -7.86 3.74
C ASP A 45 8.42 -6.64 4.52
N LEU A 46 9.31 -5.90 5.17
CA LEU A 46 8.96 -4.69 5.94
C LEU A 46 8.35 -3.59 5.06
N PHE A 47 8.80 -3.46 3.82
CA PHE A 47 8.23 -2.51 2.87
C PHE A 47 6.75 -2.83 2.57
N THR A 48 6.42 -4.11 2.37
CA THR A 48 5.06 -4.54 1.98
C THR A 48 4.03 -4.50 3.09
N VAL A 49 4.43 -4.47 4.36
CA VAL A 49 3.53 -4.47 5.53
C VAL A 49 2.94 -3.07 5.81
N SER A 50 3.42 -2.01 5.15
CA SER A 50 2.88 -0.66 5.29
C SER A 50 1.50 -0.50 4.61
N VAL A 51 0.43 -0.85 5.33
CA VAL A 51 -0.95 -0.71 4.87
C VAL A 51 -1.58 0.53 5.48
N PHE A 52 -1.54 1.65 4.76
CA PHE A 52 -2.29 2.85 5.12
C PHE A 52 -3.59 2.95 4.30
N GLN A 53 -4.70 3.23 4.99
CA GLN A 53 -6.01 3.47 4.38
C GLN A 53 -6.18 4.94 3.92
N GLU A 54 -5.11 5.64 3.57
CA GLU A 54 -5.17 7.02 3.09
C GLU A 54 -4.40 7.19 1.79
N ARG A 55 -4.87 8.09 0.90
CA ARG A 55 -4.21 8.40 -0.37
C ARG A 55 -2.87 9.07 -0.13
N ILE A 56 -1.79 8.31 -0.02
CA ILE A 56 -0.44 8.83 0.08
C ILE A 56 0.25 8.61 -1.26
N ASP A 57 0.99 9.61 -1.73
CA ASP A 57 1.76 9.46 -2.95
C ASP A 57 2.76 8.30 -2.77
N PRO A 58 2.74 7.28 -3.63
CA PRO A 58 3.63 6.13 -3.51
C PRO A 58 5.11 6.54 -3.47
N SER A 59 5.49 7.58 -4.21
CA SER A 59 6.88 8.09 -4.23
C SER A 59 7.31 8.64 -2.88
N PHE A 60 6.43 9.38 -2.21
CA PHE A 60 6.71 9.95 -0.89
C PHE A 60 6.89 8.85 0.15
N ALA A 61 5.99 7.85 0.15
CA ALA A 61 6.08 6.72 1.07
C ALA A 61 7.33 5.87 0.83
N THR A 62 7.70 5.61 -0.44
CA THR A 62 8.92 4.86 -0.78
C THR A 62 10.17 5.61 -0.36
N LEU A 63 10.23 6.92 -0.61
CA LEU A 63 11.38 7.75 -0.24
C LEU A 63 11.53 7.82 1.28
N LEU A 64 10.43 8.02 2.01
CA LEU A 64 10.45 8.07 3.47
C LEU A 64 10.90 6.74 4.07
N PHE A 65 10.40 5.62 3.54
CA PHE A 65 10.83 4.29 3.95
C PHE A 65 12.32 4.09 3.73
N GLU A 66 12.81 4.40 2.54
CA GLU A 66 14.21 4.21 2.21
C GLU A 66 15.12 5.12 3.06
N MET A 67 14.71 6.37 3.32
CA MET A 67 15.43 7.30 4.17
C MET A 67 15.54 6.81 5.63
N VAL A 68 14.45 6.28 6.19
CA VAL A 68 14.44 5.71 7.54
C VAL A 68 15.24 4.41 7.58
N HIS A 69 15.09 3.55 6.57
CA HIS A 69 15.80 2.28 6.50
C HIS A 69 17.32 2.48 6.41
N GLN A 70 17.79 3.40 5.58
CA GLN A 70 19.22 3.72 5.45
C GLN A 70 19.79 4.30 6.76
N ASN A 71 19.03 5.15 7.45
CA ASN A 71 19.46 5.78 8.70
C ASN A 71 19.07 4.99 9.97
N ARG A 72 18.56 3.76 9.85
CA ARG A 72 17.99 2.98 10.96
C ARG A 72 18.91 2.84 12.18
N GLN A 73 20.22 2.70 11.96
CA GLN A 73 21.19 2.57 13.05
C GLN A 73 21.37 3.89 13.81
N LYS A 74 21.43 5.01 13.08
CA LYS A 74 21.51 6.36 13.67
C LYS A 74 20.26 6.69 14.48
N ILE A 75 19.09 6.27 13.99
CA ILE A 75 17.81 6.46 14.68
C ILE A 75 17.80 5.67 16.00
N VAL A 76 18.25 4.42 16.00
CA VAL A 76 18.37 3.63 17.24
C VAL A 76 19.37 4.27 18.20
N ALA A 77 20.52 4.71 17.69
CA ALA A 77 21.57 5.34 18.50
C ALA A 77 21.12 6.66 19.17
N LEU A 78 20.07 7.29 18.67
CA LEU A 78 19.51 8.52 19.25
C LEU A 78 18.86 8.27 20.63
N SER A 79 18.39 7.05 20.89
CA SER A 79 17.75 6.69 22.16
C SER A 79 18.66 5.78 22.99
N THR A 80 19.24 6.35 24.05
CA THR A 80 20.10 5.62 25.00
C THR A 80 19.36 4.48 25.69
N ALA A 81 18.07 4.65 25.98
CA ALA A 81 17.23 3.61 26.57
C ALA A 81 17.08 2.41 25.64
N VAL A 82 16.82 2.64 24.35
CA VAL A 82 16.68 1.58 23.35
C VAL A 82 18.02 0.85 23.16
N VAL A 83 19.13 1.58 23.09
CA VAL A 83 20.47 0.98 22.98
C VAL A 83 20.76 0.10 24.19
N ALA A 84 20.51 0.60 25.41
CA ALA A 84 20.74 -0.17 26.64
C ALA A 84 19.94 -1.48 26.67
N GLU A 85 18.66 -1.46 26.28
CA GLU A 85 17.84 -2.68 26.21
C GLU A 85 18.33 -3.67 25.14
N MET A 86 18.82 -3.17 24.00
CA MET A 86 19.39 -4.05 22.97
C MET A 86 20.71 -4.67 23.42
N THR A 87 21.58 -3.91 24.08
CA THR A 87 22.87 -4.42 24.54
C THR A 87 22.70 -5.41 25.69
N THR A 88 21.81 -5.12 26.66
CA THR A 88 21.54 -6.06 27.76
C THR A 88 20.97 -7.38 27.26
N TYR A 89 20.03 -7.33 26.31
CA TYR A 89 19.49 -8.55 25.70
C TYR A 89 20.57 -9.30 24.92
N SER A 90 21.34 -8.61 24.07
CA SER A 90 22.44 -9.22 23.29
C SER A 90 23.48 -9.88 24.19
N ASP A 91 23.87 -9.23 25.29
CA ASP A 91 24.85 -9.77 26.25
C ASP A 91 24.29 -10.97 26.99
N SER A 92 22.99 -10.96 27.34
CA SER A 92 22.34 -12.10 27.98
C SER A 92 22.34 -13.32 27.07
N VAL A 93 22.02 -13.14 25.79
CA VAL A 93 22.03 -14.23 24.79
C VAL A 93 23.45 -14.73 24.56
N TYR A 94 24.41 -13.81 24.44
CA TYR A 94 25.82 -14.18 24.26
C TYR A 94 26.33 -15.05 25.41
N LYS A 95 25.99 -14.69 26.66
CA LYS A 95 26.38 -15.44 27.88
C LYS A 95 25.78 -16.84 27.93
N ILE A 96 24.57 -17.05 27.41
CA ILE A 96 23.94 -18.38 27.36
C ILE A 96 24.76 -19.34 26.49
N GLY A 97 25.30 -18.86 25.37
CA GLY A 97 26.09 -19.71 24.48
C GLY A 97 27.50 -20.02 24.97
N ILE A 98 28.00 -19.37 26.03
CA ILE A 98 29.31 -19.69 26.62
C ILE A 98 29.24 -21.09 27.21
N ALA A 99 30.04 -22.01 26.68
CA ALA A 99 30.08 -23.38 27.16
C ALA A 99 30.53 -23.42 28.63
N LYS A 100 29.84 -24.20 29.46
CA LYS A 100 30.24 -24.43 30.85
C LYS A 100 31.43 -25.39 30.87
N VAL A 101 32.62 -24.87 31.16
CA VAL A 101 33.86 -25.64 31.24
C VAL A 101 34.20 -25.88 32.72
N THR A 102 34.66 -27.09 33.06
CA THR A 102 35.15 -27.40 34.41
C THR A 102 36.44 -26.62 34.69
N PRO A 103 36.71 -26.21 35.94
CA PRO A 103 37.89 -25.40 36.26
C PRO A 103 39.20 -26.10 35.86
N VAL A 104 39.27 -27.43 36.03
CA VAL A 104 40.42 -28.25 35.62
C VAL A 104 40.69 -28.17 34.11
N LEU A 105 39.63 -28.23 33.29
CA LEU A 105 39.77 -28.16 31.84
C LEU A 105 40.13 -26.73 31.38
N ALA A 106 39.64 -25.70 32.08
CA ALA A 106 39.99 -24.31 31.81
C ALA A 106 41.47 -24.01 32.10
N GLU A 107 42.07 -24.65 33.11
CA GLU A 107 43.51 -24.55 33.41
C GLU A 107 44.37 -25.29 32.39
N MET A 108 43.93 -26.44 31.90
CA MET A 108 44.68 -27.23 30.90
C MET A 108 44.60 -26.64 29.49
N ALA A 109 43.45 -26.08 29.11
CA ALA A 109 43.23 -25.48 27.80
C ALA A 109 42.26 -24.29 27.92
N PRO A 110 42.75 -23.04 27.88
CA PRO A 110 41.91 -21.84 27.99
C PRO A 110 41.15 -21.56 26.68
N LEU A 111 40.40 -22.54 26.19
CA LEU A 111 39.57 -22.44 25.00
C LEU A 111 38.23 -21.80 25.39
N ARG A 112 37.91 -20.66 24.77
CA ARG A 112 36.57 -20.07 24.81
C ARG A 112 35.69 -20.74 23.75
N LEU A 113 34.88 -21.70 24.19
CA LEU A 113 33.94 -22.41 23.34
C LEU A 113 32.56 -21.75 23.41
N TRP A 114 31.90 -21.65 22.26
CA TRP A 114 30.50 -21.21 22.14
C TRP A 114 29.68 -22.39 21.64
N SER A 115 28.75 -22.87 22.45
CA SER A 115 27.92 -24.05 22.16
C SER A 115 26.57 -23.65 21.58
N SER A 116 25.93 -24.55 20.83
CA SER A 116 24.51 -24.38 20.46
C SER A 116 23.64 -24.34 21.70
N PHE A 117 22.71 -23.39 21.75
CA PHE A 117 21.73 -23.26 22.82
C PHE A 117 20.34 -23.05 22.24
N GLN A 118 19.32 -23.38 23.02
CA GLN A 118 17.96 -23.05 22.67
C GLN A 118 17.72 -21.56 22.89
N PHE A 119 17.15 -20.90 21.88
CA PHE A 119 16.83 -19.49 22.00
C PHE A 119 15.82 -19.25 23.14
N PRO A 120 16.04 -18.21 23.97
CA PRO A 120 15.10 -17.85 25.02
C PRO A 120 13.75 -17.44 24.43
N GLU A 121 12.72 -17.41 25.28
CA GLU A 121 11.39 -16.95 24.88
C GLU A 121 11.44 -15.52 24.31
N LYS A 122 10.46 -15.21 23.45
CA LYS A 122 10.44 -13.96 22.70
C LYS A 122 10.12 -12.79 23.63
N ASP A 123 11.08 -11.90 23.83
CA ASP A 123 10.88 -10.68 24.60
C ASP A 123 10.25 -9.57 23.76
N ALA A 124 8.98 -9.30 24.01
CA ALA A 124 8.22 -8.24 23.31
C ALA A 124 8.86 -6.85 23.49
N LYS A 125 9.51 -6.59 24.63
CA LYS A 125 10.21 -5.33 24.92
C LYS A 125 11.47 -5.17 24.08
N PHE A 126 12.22 -6.26 23.88
CA PHE A 126 13.38 -6.28 22.99
C PHE A 126 12.94 -6.08 21.54
N LEU A 127 11.89 -6.78 21.10
CA LEU A 127 11.38 -6.69 19.74
C LEU A 127 10.91 -5.27 19.41
N SER A 128 10.11 -4.65 20.30
CA SER A 128 9.64 -3.27 20.10
C SER A 128 10.79 -2.26 20.06
N SER A 129 11.78 -2.43 20.94
CA SER A 129 13.01 -1.63 20.95
C SER A 129 13.77 -1.78 19.62
N SER A 130 13.91 -3.00 19.12
CA SER A 130 14.56 -3.29 17.84
C SER A 130 13.85 -2.61 16.67
N PHE A 131 12.52 -2.72 16.59
CA PHE A 131 11.72 -2.11 15.53
C PHE A 131 11.38 -0.62 15.74
N SER A 132 12.07 0.07 16.66
CA SER A 132 11.90 1.51 16.89
C SER A 132 11.97 2.39 15.62
N PRO A 133 12.85 2.16 14.62
CA PRO A 133 12.83 2.96 13.40
C PRO A 133 11.55 2.77 12.57
N MET A 134 10.97 1.57 12.58
CA MET A 134 9.72 1.28 11.89
C MET A 134 8.53 1.90 12.62
N ILE A 135 8.54 1.90 13.95
CA ILE A 135 7.54 2.62 14.75
C ILE A 135 7.64 4.13 14.49
N PHE A 136 8.86 4.67 14.39
CA PHE A 136 9.09 6.07 14.01
C PHE A 136 8.56 6.38 12.60
N LEU A 137 8.78 5.49 11.63
CA LEU A 137 8.21 5.63 10.29
C LEU A 137 6.68 5.64 10.33
N LEU A 138 6.05 4.69 11.02
CA LEU A 138 4.59 4.64 11.12
C LEU A 138 4.04 5.90 11.81
N SER A 139 4.73 6.39 12.84
CA SER A 139 4.39 7.63 13.54
C SER A 139 4.48 8.85 12.61
N THR A 140 5.59 9.02 11.90
CA THR A 140 5.78 10.15 10.95
C THR A 140 4.76 10.14 9.83
N VAL A 141 4.43 8.97 9.27
CA VAL A 141 3.37 8.85 8.26
C VAL A 141 2.00 9.20 8.85
N THR A 142 1.69 8.72 10.06
CA THR A 142 0.42 9.01 10.73
C THR A 142 0.27 10.51 11.04
N VAL A 143 1.33 11.14 11.52
CA VAL A 143 1.37 12.60 11.77
C VAL A 143 1.21 13.37 10.46
N PHE A 144 1.88 12.95 9.38
CA PHE A 144 1.71 13.54 8.05
C PHE A 144 0.28 13.43 7.53
N ALA A 145 -0.34 12.26 7.68
CA ALA A 145 -1.74 12.01 7.36
C ALA A 145 -2.67 12.96 8.13
N ILE A 146 -2.50 13.08 9.45
CA ILE A 146 -3.28 13.98 10.30
C ILE A 146 -3.08 15.45 9.89
N LEU A 147 -1.84 15.89 9.68
CA LEU A 147 -1.51 17.25 9.22
C LEU A 147 -2.17 17.56 7.87
N ARG A 148 -2.15 16.61 6.94
CA ARG A 148 -2.78 16.77 5.64
C ARG A 148 -4.30 16.81 5.73
N LYS A 149 -4.90 15.97 6.58
CA LYS A 149 -6.34 16.01 6.87
C LYS A 149 -6.73 17.36 7.47
N MET A 150 -5.96 17.85 8.43
CA MET A 150 -6.16 19.16 9.05
C MET A 150 -5.99 20.30 8.01
N TYR A 151 -4.97 20.25 7.16
CA TYR A 151 -4.76 21.20 6.08
C TYR A 151 -5.91 21.22 5.06
N ARG A 152 -6.43 20.04 4.69
CA ARG A 152 -7.62 19.91 3.84
C ARG A 152 -8.83 20.53 4.51
N CYS A 153 -9.10 20.22 5.78
CA CYS A 153 -10.19 20.83 6.53
C CYS A 153 -10.07 22.36 6.60
N LEU A 154 -8.86 22.90 6.80
CA LEU A 154 -8.60 24.34 6.87
C LEU A 154 -8.67 25.06 5.51
N ARG A 155 -8.44 24.37 4.38
CA ARG A 155 -8.52 24.94 3.02
C ARG A 155 -9.80 24.57 2.25
N LEU A 156 -10.72 23.80 2.83
CA LEU A 156 -11.87 23.22 2.10
C LEU A 156 -12.97 24.22 1.70
N ASP A 157 -12.87 25.52 2.02
CA ASP A 157 -13.93 26.50 1.72
C ASP A 157 -13.57 27.56 0.67
N LYS A 158 -12.45 27.42 -0.05
CA LYS A 158 -12.06 28.41 -1.10
C LYS A 158 -12.21 27.93 -2.54
N ILE A 159 -12.58 26.68 -2.79
CA ILE A 159 -12.82 26.17 -4.16
C ILE A 159 -14.29 26.44 -4.54
N ARG A 160 -14.60 27.73 -4.66
CA ARG A 160 -15.36 28.33 -5.76
C ARG A 160 -16.64 27.57 -6.19
N GLN A 161 -17.71 27.74 -5.41
CA GLN A 161 -19.04 27.89 -5.99
C GLN A 161 -19.01 29.13 -6.91
N ARG A 162 -18.63 28.98 -8.18
CA ARG A 162 -18.94 29.98 -9.20
C ARG A 162 -20.40 29.73 -9.59
N SER A 163 -21.30 30.27 -8.78
CA SER A 163 -22.72 30.35 -9.08
C SER A 163 -22.92 31.19 -10.34
N SER A 164 -23.02 30.54 -11.50
CA SER A 164 -23.76 31.13 -12.61
C SER A 164 -25.23 31.09 -12.22
N VAL A 165 -25.69 32.20 -11.66
CA VAL A 165 -27.10 32.49 -11.41
C VAL A 165 -27.84 32.37 -12.74
N SER A 166 -28.68 31.35 -12.85
CA SER A 166 -29.84 31.35 -13.73
C SER A 166 -31.03 30.95 -12.85
N THR A 167 -31.97 31.87 -12.77
CA THR A 167 -33.21 31.79 -12.02
C THR A 167 -34.11 30.70 -12.62
N ASP A 168 -34.92 30.08 -11.76
CA ASP A 168 -35.99 29.12 -12.08
C ASP A 168 -35.61 27.68 -12.44
N THR A 169 -35.10 26.93 -11.45
CA THR A 169 -35.21 25.47 -11.44
C THR A 169 -35.45 24.93 -10.02
N SER A 170 -36.30 23.90 -9.93
CA SER A 170 -36.88 23.36 -8.70
C SER A 170 -35.84 22.88 -7.67
N ALA A 171 -36.22 22.82 -6.38
CA ALA A 171 -35.34 22.41 -5.28
C ALA A 171 -34.74 20.99 -5.48
N ASN A 172 -35.46 20.08 -6.15
CA ASN A 172 -34.96 18.76 -6.53
C ASN A 172 -33.87 18.83 -7.61
N GLU A 173 -33.99 19.76 -8.54
CA GLU A 173 -33.00 19.99 -9.59
C GLU A 173 -31.73 20.62 -9.03
N ARG A 174 -31.84 21.48 -8.01
CA ARG A 174 -30.67 21.99 -7.26
C ARG A 174 -29.96 20.90 -6.48
N ALA A 175 -30.69 19.99 -5.82
CA ALA A 175 -30.07 18.83 -5.14
C ALA A 175 -29.38 17.89 -6.14
N ALA A 176 -30.02 17.63 -7.28
CA ALA A 176 -29.45 16.83 -8.37
C ALA A 176 -28.27 17.53 -9.05
N LEU A 177 -28.27 18.87 -9.20
CA LEU A 177 -27.17 19.67 -9.73
C LEU A 177 -26.02 19.83 -8.74
N VAL A 178 -26.30 19.84 -7.43
CA VAL A 178 -25.25 19.77 -6.39
C VAL A 178 -24.62 18.37 -6.39
N GLN A 179 -25.42 17.31 -6.53
CA GLN A 179 -24.91 15.93 -6.65
C GLN A 179 -24.15 15.69 -7.97
N ARG A 180 -24.65 16.21 -9.10
CA ARG A 180 -23.96 16.23 -10.42
C ARG A 180 -22.80 17.23 -10.49
N GLY A 181 -22.81 18.26 -9.65
CA GLY A 181 -21.71 19.21 -9.50
C GLY A 181 -20.59 18.64 -8.64
N VAL A 182 -20.90 17.67 -7.78
CA VAL A 182 -19.94 16.93 -6.97
C VAL A 182 -19.36 15.74 -7.74
N ALA A 183 -20.19 14.95 -8.44
CA ALA A 183 -19.80 13.72 -9.15
C ALA A 183 -19.75 13.87 -10.68
N THR A 184 -18.77 13.24 -11.33
CA THR A 184 -18.63 13.18 -12.80
C THR A 184 -19.69 12.27 -13.44
N ASN A 185 -20.01 12.48 -14.72
CA ASN A 185 -20.92 11.60 -15.47
C ASN A 185 -20.48 10.12 -15.45
N PHE A 186 -19.18 9.88 -15.36
CA PHE A 186 -18.60 8.55 -15.17
C PHE A 186 -19.00 7.92 -13.82
N GLU A 187 -18.92 8.68 -12.73
CA GLU A 187 -19.29 8.19 -11.39
C GLU A 187 -20.78 7.91 -11.27
N ILE A 188 -21.60 8.71 -11.95
CA ILE A 188 -23.06 8.54 -11.98
C ILE A 188 -23.45 7.28 -12.76
N SER A 189 -22.83 7.04 -13.92
CA SER A 189 -23.13 5.90 -14.80
C SER A 189 -22.58 4.57 -14.27
N THR A 190 -21.39 4.57 -13.67
CA THR A 190 -20.74 3.35 -13.19
C THR A 190 -20.96 3.08 -11.70
N GLY A 191 -21.43 4.08 -10.94
CA GLY A 191 -21.53 4.03 -9.48
C GLY A 191 -20.17 4.01 -8.76
N ALA A 192 -19.05 4.05 -9.50
CA ALA A 192 -17.71 3.97 -8.93
C ALA A 192 -17.15 5.37 -8.67
N MET A 193 -17.22 5.82 -7.41
CA MET A 193 -16.64 7.10 -7.00
C MET A 193 -15.12 7.12 -7.22
N LEU A 194 -14.65 8.04 -8.08
CA LEU A 194 -13.25 8.30 -8.39
C LEU A 194 -12.46 8.74 -7.15
N GLN A 195 -13.15 9.29 -6.13
CA GLN A 195 -12.55 9.77 -4.88
C GLN A 195 -12.50 8.72 -3.76
N ALA A 196 -13.31 7.65 -3.81
CA ALA A 196 -13.51 6.73 -2.68
C ALA A 196 -12.46 5.60 -2.53
N ARG A 197 -11.35 5.67 -3.29
CA ARG A 197 -10.24 4.70 -3.16
C ARG A 197 -9.17 5.17 -2.18
N PHE A 198 -8.80 4.28 -1.28
CA PHE A 198 -7.80 4.44 -0.22
C PHE A 198 -6.56 3.60 -0.52
N GLY A 199 -5.36 4.06 -0.14
CA GLY A 199 -4.09 3.35 -0.35
C GLY A 199 -2.97 4.23 -0.94
N LEU A 200 -1.86 3.62 -1.35
CA LEU A 200 -0.72 4.30 -2.02
C LEU A 200 -1.10 4.73 -3.44
N ILE A 201 -1.87 5.82 -3.54
CA ILE A 201 -2.37 6.39 -4.78
C ILE A 201 -2.04 7.87 -4.73
N SER A 202 -1.37 8.35 -5.78
CA SER A 202 -1.02 9.78 -5.90
C SER A 202 -2.27 10.65 -6.02
N ASP A 203 -2.15 11.89 -5.55
CA ASP A 203 -3.24 12.86 -5.44
C ASP A 203 -3.43 13.61 -6.77
N TYR A 204 -3.60 12.86 -7.86
CA TYR A 204 -3.90 13.45 -9.17
C TYR A 204 -5.35 13.94 -9.24
N ASN A 205 -5.56 14.99 -10.03
CA ASN A 205 -6.91 15.46 -10.33
C ASN A 205 -7.58 14.45 -11.25
N ASN A 206 -8.47 13.63 -10.69
CA ASN A 206 -9.22 12.60 -11.42
C ASN A 206 -10.30 13.17 -12.35
N TYR A 207 -10.45 14.50 -12.40
CA TYR A 207 -11.43 15.19 -13.23
C TYR A 207 -10.84 16.39 -13.95
N VAL A 208 -11.40 16.72 -15.11
CA VAL A 208 -11.09 17.93 -15.88
C VAL A 208 -12.38 18.74 -16.04
N PHE A 209 -12.27 20.06 -15.89
CA PHE A 209 -13.40 20.96 -16.14
C PHE A 209 -13.38 21.46 -17.58
N PHE A 210 -14.39 21.09 -18.35
CA PHE A 210 -14.65 21.69 -19.67
C PHE A 210 -15.99 22.40 -19.65
N LYS A 211 -16.00 23.69 -20.03
CA LYS A 211 -17.21 24.50 -20.19
C LYS A 211 -18.17 24.45 -18.97
N GLY A 212 -17.63 24.38 -17.76
CA GLY A 212 -18.41 24.36 -16.51
C GLY A 212 -18.90 22.99 -16.05
N MET A 213 -18.60 21.90 -16.79
CA MET A 213 -18.94 20.53 -16.42
C MET A 213 -17.68 19.74 -16.02
N LYS A 214 -17.84 18.77 -15.09
CA LYS A 214 -16.77 17.87 -14.64
C LYS A 214 -16.74 16.60 -15.48
N PHE A 215 -15.64 16.39 -16.20
CA PHE A 215 -15.36 15.16 -16.94
C PHE A 215 -14.35 14.30 -16.18
N ALA A 216 -14.45 12.99 -16.28
CA ALA A 216 -13.47 12.08 -15.69
C ALA A 216 -12.20 12.07 -16.54
N SER A 217 -11.04 12.31 -15.92
CA SER A 217 -9.76 12.15 -16.61
C SER A 217 -9.54 10.67 -16.96
N ALA A 218 -8.84 10.39 -18.06
CA ALA A 218 -8.48 9.04 -18.46
C ALA A 218 -7.80 8.27 -17.30
N ASP A 219 -6.84 8.94 -16.64
CA ASP A 219 -6.13 8.39 -15.49
C ASP A 219 -7.07 8.14 -14.28
N GLY A 220 -8.09 8.99 -14.11
CA GLY A 220 -9.16 8.76 -13.13
C GLY A 220 -9.94 7.48 -13.42
N VAL A 221 -10.27 7.21 -14.68
CA VAL A 221 -10.97 5.99 -15.11
C VAL A 221 -10.12 4.74 -14.89
N TYR A 222 -8.84 4.78 -15.29
CA TYR A 222 -7.91 3.66 -15.11
C TYR A 222 -7.59 3.36 -13.65
N SER A 223 -7.33 4.40 -12.84
CA SER A 223 -7.12 4.26 -11.40
C SER A 223 -8.37 3.77 -10.65
N SER A 224 -9.56 4.05 -11.19
CA SER A 224 -10.83 3.45 -10.73
C SER A 224 -11.00 1.97 -11.14
N GLY A 225 -10.05 1.39 -11.86
CA GLY A 225 -10.06 -0.01 -12.25
C GLY A 225 -11.02 -0.30 -13.40
N TYR A 226 -11.21 0.67 -14.29
CA TYR A 226 -11.89 0.48 -15.56
C TYR A 226 -10.93 0.72 -16.71
N VAL A 227 -11.15 0.05 -17.83
CA VAL A 227 -10.32 0.16 -19.03
C VAL A 227 -11.21 0.39 -20.23
N ILE A 228 -10.80 1.31 -21.10
CA ILE A 228 -11.51 1.61 -22.34
C ILE A 228 -10.97 0.68 -23.44
N VAL A 229 -11.87 -0.11 -24.01
CA VAL A 229 -11.60 -1.08 -25.08
C VAL A 229 -12.12 -0.49 -26.39
N ASN A 230 -11.22 -0.31 -27.36
CA ASN A 230 -11.53 0.17 -28.71
C ASN A 230 -12.40 1.46 -28.74
N GLU A 231 -12.21 2.37 -27.78
CA GLU A 231 -12.93 3.66 -27.65
C GLU A 231 -14.47 3.56 -27.52
N LYS A 232 -15.01 2.35 -27.43
CA LYS A 232 -16.45 2.08 -27.50
C LYS A 232 -16.98 1.42 -26.24
N PHE A 233 -16.13 0.72 -25.51
CA PHE A 233 -16.54 -0.10 -24.39
C PHE A 233 -15.69 0.22 -23.15
N LEU A 234 -16.36 0.46 -22.04
CA LEU A 234 -15.74 0.62 -20.73
C LEU A 234 -15.94 -0.66 -19.93
N VAL A 235 -14.83 -1.30 -19.57
CA VAL A 235 -14.77 -2.64 -18.99
C VAL A 235 -14.10 -2.58 -17.62
N SER A 236 -14.59 -3.32 -16.62
CA SER A 236 -13.86 -3.44 -15.35
C SER A 236 -12.58 -4.25 -15.54
N SER A 237 -11.45 -3.76 -15.01
CA SER A 237 -10.15 -4.43 -15.14
C SER A 237 -10.13 -5.83 -14.51
N LYS A 238 -10.94 -6.07 -13.48
CA LYS A 238 -11.10 -7.38 -12.84
C LYS A 238 -11.74 -8.41 -13.77
N ASP A 239 -12.63 -7.94 -14.64
CA ASP A 239 -13.43 -8.79 -15.51
C ASP A 239 -12.76 -9.03 -16.87
N LEU A 240 -11.65 -8.35 -17.18
CA LEU A 240 -10.89 -8.56 -18.42
C LEU A 240 -10.49 -10.02 -18.61
N TRP A 241 -10.01 -10.68 -17.55
CA TRP A 241 -9.59 -12.07 -17.63
C TRP A 241 -10.78 -13.00 -17.89
N ALA A 242 -11.93 -12.72 -17.28
CA ALA A 242 -13.17 -13.44 -17.53
C ALA A 242 -13.64 -13.26 -18.97
N ILE A 243 -13.53 -12.06 -19.54
CA ILE A 243 -13.88 -11.79 -20.94
C ILE A 243 -12.98 -12.57 -21.90
N VAL A 244 -11.67 -12.61 -21.64
CA VAL A 244 -10.72 -13.42 -22.45
C VAL A 244 -11.09 -14.90 -22.39
N MET A 245 -11.43 -15.43 -21.22
CA MET A 245 -11.84 -16.83 -21.07
C MET A 245 -13.18 -17.14 -21.76
N ILE A 246 -14.17 -16.25 -21.66
CA ILE A 246 -15.45 -16.37 -22.36
C ILE A 246 -15.23 -16.37 -23.88
N LYS A 247 -14.28 -15.56 -24.37
CA LYS A 247 -13.93 -15.52 -25.79
C LYS A 247 -13.22 -16.79 -26.26
N LEU A 248 -12.25 -17.29 -25.48
CA LEU A 248 -11.43 -18.45 -25.82
C LEU A 248 -12.26 -19.74 -25.81
N MET A 249 -13.09 -19.93 -24.79
CA MET A 249 -13.90 -21.14 -24.61
C MET A 249 -15.25 -21.08 -25.33
N ARG A 250 -15.62 -19.91 -25.87
CA ARG A 250 -16.93 -19.62 -26.47
C ARG A 250 -18.13 -19.97 -25.57
N ALA A 251 -17.90 -20.05 -24.25
CA ALA A 251 -18.88 -20.43 -23.24
C ALA A 251 -18.90 -19.37 -22.13
N ARG A 252 -20.09 -19.13 -21.57
CA ARG A 252 -20.27 -18.16 -20.49
C ARG A 252 -20.09 -18.82 -19.13
N PHE A 253 -19.02 -18.46 -18.44
CA PHE A 253 -18.77 -18.90 -17.06
C PHE A 253 -19.24 -17.88 -16.02
N THR A 254 -19.22 -16.59 -16.37
CA THR A 254 -19.60 -15.50 -15.47
C THR A 254 -20.35 -14.41 -16.22
N ASN A 255 -21.28 -13.74 -15.52
CA ASN A 255 -22.02 -12.61 -16.05
C ASN A 255 -21.18 -11.35 -15.91
N VAL A 256 -20.54 -10.93 -17.00
CA VAL A 256 -19.73 -9.70 -17.06
C VAL A 256 -20.52 -8.59 -17.74
N TYR A 257 -20.53 -7.41 -17.13
CA TYR A 257 -21.21 -6.22 -17.63
C TYR A 257 -20.21 -5.18 -18.14
N VAL A 258 -20.54 -4.54 -19.25
CA VAL A 258 -19.71 -3.55 -19.94
C VAL A 258 -20.56 -2.33 -20.29
N TYR A 259 -19.99 -1.14 -20.16
CA TYR A 259 -20.70 0.10 -20.49
C TYR A 259 -20.29 0.57 -21.89
N GLU A 260 -21.26 1.05 -22.67
CA GLU A 260 -20.98 1.66 -23.97
C GLU A 260 -20.54 3.11 -23.77
N VAL A 261 -19.47 3.49 -24.45
CA VAL A 261 -18.92 4.85 -24.47
C VAL A 261 -19.33 5.50 -25.78
N HIS A 262 -20.00 6.65 -25.69
CA HIS A 262 -20.36 7.48 -26.83
C HIS A 262 -19.66 8.84 -26.71
N GLY A 263 -18.55 8.98 -27.43
CA GLY A 263 -17.70 10.17 -27.37
C GLY A 263 -17.23 10.42 -25.95
N HIS A 264 -17.80 11.46 -25.33
CA HIS A 264 -17.39 12.03 -24.04
C HIS A 264 -18.25 11.54 -22.86
N THR A 265 -19.24 10.68 -23.13
CA THR A 265 -20.22 10.22 -22.13
C THR A 265 -20.31 8.70 -22.10
N VAL A 266 -20.41 8.16 -20.89
CA VAL A 266 -20.67 6.74 -20.64
C VAL A 266 -22.18 6.56 -20.53
N LYS A 267 -22.71 5.56 -21.23
CA LYS A 267 -24.13 5.23 -21.19
C LYS A 267 -24.48 4.58 -19.85
N ASP A 268 -25.58 4.99 -19.23
CA ASP A 268 -26.03 4.48 -17.92
C ASP A 268 -26.47 3.01 -17.96
N THR A 269 -26.70 2.44 -19.15
CA THR A 269 -27.11 1.04 -19.31
C THR A 269 -25.92 0.12 -19.53
N ALA A 270 -25.70 -0.79 -18.60
CA ALA A 270 -24.69 -1.83 -18.74
C ALA A 270 -25.17 -2.96 -19.69
N ARG A 271 -24.28 -3.40 -20.59
CA ARG A 271 -24.52 -4.47 -21.55
C ARG A 271 -23.79 -5.74 -21.12
N LEU A 272 -24.48 -6.87 -21.17
CA LEU A 272 -23.89 -8.18 -20.83
C LEU A 272 -22.97 -8.68 -21.95
N VAL A 273 -21.77 -9.16 -21.60
CA VAL A 273 -20.75 -9.62 -22.57
C VAL A 273 -21.08 -11.01 -23.11
N TYR A 274 -21.13 -11.14 -24.43
CA TYR A 274 -21.24 -12.41 -25.14
C TYR A 274 -19.90 -12.75 -25.83
N PRO A 275 -19.65 -14.02 -26.18
CA PRO A 275 -18.46 -14.41 -26.97
C PRO A 275 -18.34 -13.67 -28.31
N THR A 276 -19.44 -13.14 -28.84
CA THR A 276 -19.50 -12.36 -30.08
C THR A 276 -19.37 -10.85 -29.87
N THR A 277 -19.36 -10.36 -28.63
CA THR A 277 -19.37 -8.92 -28.34
C THR A 277 -18.05 -8.22 -28.66
N PHE A 278 -16.91 -8.88 -28.46
CA PHE A 278 -15.58 -8.31 -28.73
C PHE A 278 -14.87 -9.05 -29.86
N LEU A 279 -14.21 -8.31 -30.77
CA LEU A 279 -13.22 -8.90 -31.69
C LEU A 279 -11.87 -9.06 -30.96
N TRP A 280 -11.05 -10.02 -31.41
CA TRP A 280 -9.69 -10.17 -30.86
C TRP A 280 -8.83 -8.92 -31.06
N SER A 281 -9.04 -8.20 -32.16
CA SER A 281 -8.44 -6.89 -32.41
C SER A 281 -8.84 -5.83 -31.39
N ASP A 282 -10.07 -5.92 -30.87
CA ASP A 282 -10.59 -4.94 -29.91
C ASP A 282 -9.96 -5.14 -28.53
N LEU A 283 -9.80 -6.39 -28.09
CA LEU A 283 -9.14 -6.73 -26.84
C LEU A 283 -7.64 -6.38 -26.84
N TRP A 284 -7.01 -6.39 -28.01
CA TRP A 284 -5.59 -6.03 -28.16
C TRP A 284 -5.37 -4.51 -28.19
N ARG A 285 -6.38 -3.74 -28.60
CA ARG A 285 -6.35 -2.27 -28.63
C ARG A 285 -6.96 -1.69 -27.35
N LEU A 286 -6.23 -1.84 -26.25
CA LEU A 286 -6.49 -1.09 -25.02
C LEU A 286 -5.99 0.33 -25.25
N ASN A 287 -6.90 1.24 -25.62
CA ASN A 287 -6.52 2.59 -25.99
C ASN A 287 -6.54 3.50 -24.78
N VAL A 288 -5.45 4.25 -24.56
CA VAL A 288 -5.35 5.25 -23.49
C VAL A 288 -5.89 6.57 -24.01
N THR A 289 -7.20 6.63 -24.29
CA THR A 289 -7.85 7.86 -24.75
C THR A 289 -8.57 8.57 -23.62
N VAL A 290 -8.56 9.90 -23.69
CA VAL A 290 -9.23 10.78 -22.73
C VAL A 290 -10.71 10.82 -23.08
N LEU A 291 -11.56 10.53 -22.09
CA LEU A 291 -12.98 10.94 -22.12
C LEU A 291 -13.02 12.45 -21.87
N LEU A 292 -12.60 13.22 -22.88
CA LEU A 292 -12.50 14.67 -22.80
C LEU A 292 -13.88 15.34 -22.81
#